data_AF-A0A0Q9SU22-F1
#
_entry.id   AF-A0A0Q9SU22-F1
#
_cell.length_a   1.000
_cell.length_b   1.000
_cell.length_c   1.000
_cell.angle_alpha   90.00
_cell.angle_beta   90.00
_cell.angle_gamma   90.00
#
_symmetry.space_group_name_H-M   'P 1'
#
loop_
_entity.id
_entity.type
_entity.pdbx_description
1 polymer ?
#
loop_
_entity_poly.entity_id
_entity_poly.type
_entity_poly.pdbx_seq_one_letter_code
_entity_poly.pdbx_strand_id
1 'polypeptide(L)'
;MDLYEDPRRTAEERTDDLLGRLSLDEKIGLMFQTVIEAGADGSVQEAPGLISKSPTSTVVLTKLMNHFNVHALADARMAARWSNALQKLAEQTPHGIPVTISTDP
;
A
#
# COMPACT_ATOMS: atom_id res chain seq x y z
N MET A 1 1.03 1.73 -22.06
CA MET A 1 0.36 2.41 -20.95
C MET A 1 -1.10 2.07 -21.09
N ASP A 2 -1.62 1.35 -20.11
CA ASP A 2 -3.04 1.05 -20.02
C ASP A 2 -3.84 2.31 -19.67
N LEU A 3 -5.15 2.31 -19.88
CA LEU A 3 -5.97 3.52 -19.69
C LEU A 3 -5.95 3.98 -18.24
N TYR A 4 -6.04 3.07 -17.27
CA TYR A 4 -5.96 3.42 -15.84
C TYR A 4 -4.65 4.09 -15.44
N GLU A 5 -3.56 3.83 -16.16
CA GLU A 5 -2.25 4.43 -15.89
C GLU A 5 -2.15 5.85 -16.49
N ASP A 6 -2.92 6.18 -17.53
CA ASP A 6 -2.79 7.45 -18.28
C ASP A 6 -3.25 8.66 -17.45
N PRO A 7 -2.34 9.56 -17.01
CA PRO A 7 -2.68 10.71 -16.17
C PRO A 7 -3.48 11.79 -16.92
N ARG A 8 -3.66 11.67 -18.24
CA ARG A 8 -4.47 12.58 -19.05
C ARG A 8 -5.97 12.25 -19.02
N ARG A 9 -6.34 11.09 -18.45
CA ARG A 9 -7.72 10.61 -18.31
C ARG A 9 -8.33 11.04 -16.98
N THR A 10 -9.66 11.11 -16.90
CA THR A 10 -10.33 11.47 -15.64
C THR A 10 -10.18 10.37 -14.60
N ALA A 11 -10.43 10.69 -13.32
CA ALA A 11 -10.40 9.70 -12.26
C ALA A 11 -11.43 8.59 -12.49
N GLU A 12 -12.61 8.94 -13.00
CA GLU A 12 -13.70 8.02 -13.32
C GLU A 12 -13.30 7.07 -14.45
N GLU A 13 -12.81 7.60 -15.58
CA GLU A 13 -12.36 6.77 -16.72
C GLU A 13 -11.28 5.76 -16.29
N ARG A 14 -10.32 6.21 -15.47
CA ARG A 14 -9.23 5.37 -14.96
C ARG A 14 -9.71 4.33 -13.97
N THR A 15 -10.68 4.68 -13.13
CA THR A 15 -11.28 3.78 -12.14
C THR A 15 -12.09 2.69 -12.83
N ASP A 16 -12.90 3.03 -13.83
CA ASP A 16 -13.71 2.07 -14.58
C ASP A 16 -12.83 1.05 -15.33
N ASP A 17 -11.76 1.51 -16.00
CA ASP A 17 -10.80 0.61 -16.65
C ASP A 17 -10.07 -0.28 -15.65
N LEU A 18 -9.61 0.26 -14.51
CA LEU A 18 -8.94 -0.54 -13.48
C LEU A 18 -9.89 -1.59 -12.88
N LEU A 19 -11.09 -1.21 -12.47
CA LEU A 19 -12.07 -2.12 -11.86
C LEU A 19 -12.46 -3.29 -12.76
N GLY A 20 -12.45 -3.07 -14.08
CA GLY A 20 -12.66 -4.11 -15.09
C GLY A 20 -11.49 -5.11 -15.19
N ARG A 21 -10.29 -4.72 -14.77
CA ARG A 21 -9.07 -5.55 -14.83
C ARG A 21 -8.77 -6.30 -13.53
N LEU A 22 -9.23 -5.77 -12.38
CA LEU A 22 -8.96 -6.40 -11.08
C LEU A 22 -9.59 -7.79 -10.95
N SER A 23 -8.78 -8.72 -10.45
CA SER A 23 -9.25 -10.01 -9.95
C SER A 23 -10.16 -9.84 -8.72
N LEU A 24 -10.89 -10.90 -8.35
CA LEU A 24 -11.70 -10.89 -7.14
C LEU A 24 -10.83 -10.68 -5.89
N ASP A 25 -9.65 -11.30 -5.82
CA ASP A 25 -8.74 -11.18 -4.68
C ASP A 25 -8.19 -9.76 -4.53
N GLU A 26 -7.87 -9.08 -5.62
CA GLU A 26 -7.49 -7.66 -5.58
C GLU A 26 -8.62 -6.80 -5.06
N LYS A 27 -9.85 -6.99 -5.57
CA LYS A 27 -11.04 -6.26 -5.09
C LYS A 27 -11.27 -6.48 -3.60
N ILE A 28 -11.08 -7.71 -3.12
CA ILE A 28 -11.16 -8.04 -1.70
C ILE A 28 -10.07 -7.30 -0.92
N GLY A 29 -8.82 -7.32 -1.38
CA GLY A 29 -7.70 -6.64 -0.74
C GLY A 29 -7.91 -5.14 -0.54
N LEU A 30 -8.53 -4.47 -1.53
CA LEU A 30 -8.88 -3.04 -1.45
C LEU A 30 -9.90 -2.70 -0.34
N MET A 31 -10.62 -3.68 0.20
CA MET A 31 -11.67 -3.47 1.20
C MET A 31 -11.19 -3.63 2.65
N PHE A 32 -9.90 -3.93 2.86
CA PHE A 32 -9.33 -4.11 4.20
C PHE A 32 -8.36 -3.01 4.57
N GLN A 33 -8.36 -2.68 5.86
CA GLN A 33 -7.39 -1.79 6.47
C GLN A 33 -6.85 -2.42 7.75
N THR A 34 -5.53 -2.46 7.88
CA THR A 34 -4.85 -2.99 9.07
C THR A 34 -3.68 -2.09 9.48
N VAL A 35 -3.06 -2.38 10.63
CA VAL A 35 -1.91 -1.63 11.13
C VAL A 35 -0.63 -2.28 10.63
N ILE A 36 0.28 -1.47 10.09
CA ILE A 36 1.66 -1.84 9.81
C ILE A 36 2.62 -0.93 10.57
N GLU A 37 3.84 -1.39 10.76
CA GLU A 37 4.88 -0.64 11.47
C GLU A 37 6.05 -0.35 10.52
N ALA A 38 6.77 0.74 10.79
CA ALA A 38 8.00 1.08 10.10
C ALA A 38 9.21 0.51 10.85
N GLY A 39 10.21 0.04 10.10
CA GLY A 39 11.53 -0.25 10.67
C GLY A 39 12.23 1.03 11.12
N ALA A 40 13.10 0.92 12.14
CA ALA A 40 13.77 2.09 12.74
C ALA A 40 14.68 2.84 11.76
N ASP A 41 15.15 2.19 10.69
CA ASP A 41 15.96 2.76 9.62
C ASP A 41 15.14 3.27 8.42
N GLY A 42 13.81 3.11 8.47
CA GLY A 42 12.90 3.41 7.38
C GLY A 42 12.69 2.24 6.41
N SER A 43 13.03 1.00 6.77
CA SER A 43 12.63 -0.18 6.02
C SER A 43 11.16 -0.55 6.24
N VAL A 44 10.58 -1.31 5.33
CA VAL A 44 9.34 -2.06 5.64
C VAL A 44 9.63 -3.12 6.72
N GLN A 45 8.61 -3.47 7.49
CA GLN A 45 8.75 -4.38 8.63
C GLN A 45 8.42 -5.82 8.18
N GLU A 46 9.43 -6.67 8.09
CA GLU A 46 9.30 -8.03 7.55
C GLU A 46 9.10 -9.12 8.63
N ALA A 47 8.94 -8.72 9.88
CA ALA A 47 8.62 -9.61 11.01
C ALA A 47 7.49 -8.99 11.86
N PRO A 48 6.70 -9.78 12.60
CA PRO A 48 5.70 -9.23 13.52
C PRO A 48 6.31 -8.17 14.45
N GLY A 49 5.67 -7.01 14.54
CA GLY A 49 6.07 -5.92 15.42
C GLY A 49 5.27 -5.91 16.72
N LEU A 50 5.18 -4.75 17.37
CA LEU A 50 4.44 -4.61 18.63
C LEU A 50 2.93 -4.78 18.37
N ILE A 51 2.45 -4.18 17.29
CA ILE A 51 1.03 -4.15 16.93
C ILE A 51 0.76 -4.99 15.68
N SER A 52 1.57 -4.82 14.63
CA SER A 52 1.43 -5.56 13.38
C SER A 52 1.75 -7.04 13.58
N LYS A 53 0.87 -7.94 13.11
CA LYS A 53 1.01 -9.39 13.29
C LYS A 53 1.54 -10.13 12.06
N SER A 54 1.71 -9.42 10.95
CA SER A 54 2.18 -9.98 9.68
C SER A 54 3.27 -9.10 9.10
N PRO A 55 4.24 -9.67 8.36
CA PRO A 55 5.18 -8.90 7.56
C PRO A 55 4.44 -7.95 6.60
N THR A 56 4.99 -6.77 6.36
CA THR A 56 4.44 -5.80 5.40
C THR A 56 4.29 -6.43 4.01
N SER A 57 5.32 -7.16 3.53
CA SER A 57 5.24 -7.93 2.27
C SER A 57 4.05 -8.87 2.19
N THR A 58 3.69 -9.54 3.29
CA THR A 58 2.58 -10.50 3.30
C THR A 58 1.24 -9.79 3.09
N VAL A 59 1.01 -8.68 3.80
CA VAL A 59 -0.27 -7.95 3.68
C VAL A 59 -0.37 -7.18 2.36
N VAL A 60 0.75 -6.70 1.80
CA VAL A 60 0.76 -5.98 0.51
C VAL A 60 0.73 -6.95 -0.67
N LEU A 61 1.66 -7.90 -0.75
CA LEU A 61 1.84 -8.72 -1.95
C LEU A 61 0.94 -9.96 -1.98
N THR A 62 0.64 -10.54 -0.82
CA THR A 62 -0.17 -11.77 -0.75
C THR A 62 -1.64 -11.47 -0.50
N LYS A 63 -1.94 -10.54 0.44
CA LYS A 63 -3.33 -10.16 0.74
C LYS A 63 -3.84 -8.99 -0.09
N LEU A 64 -3.00 -8.41 -0.95
CA LEU A 64 -3.35 -7.35 -1.90
C LEU A 64 -4.01 -6.13 -1.23
N MET A 65 -3.65 -5.87 0.03
CA MET A 65 -4.13 -4.71 0.79
C MET A 65 -3.32 -3.48 0.41
N ASN A 66 -4.00 -2.34 0.27
CA ASN A 66 -3.37 -1.05 -0.06
C ASN A 66 -3.78 0.09 0.89
N HIS A 67 -4.62 -0.17 1.90
CA HIS A 67 -4.99 0.81 2.91
C HIS A 67 -4.40 0.39 4.25
N PHE A 68 -3.53 1.21 4.84
CA PHE A 68 -2.91 0.89 6.13
C PHE A 68 -2.95 2.05 7.11
N ASN A 69 -3.02 1.69 8.39
CA ASN A 69 -2.82 2.63 9.49
C ASN A 69 -1.39 2.52 10.05
N VAL A 70 -0.83 3.67 10.45
CA VAL A 70 0.44 3.74 11.19
C VAL A 70 0.26 4.63 12.42
N HIS A 71 0.66 4.12 13.58
CA HIS A 71 0.53 4.83 14.84
C HIS A 71 1.70 5.77 15.16
N ALA A 72 2.92 5.47 14.67
CA ALA A 72 4.10 6.26 15.01
C ALA A 72 5.14 6.25 13.89
N LEU A 73 5.64 7.45 13.55
CA LEU A 73 6.79 7.67 12.70
C LEU A 73 7.72 8.67 13.41
N ALA A 74 8.94 8.25 13.75
CA ALA A 74 9.82 8.99 14.65
C ALA A 74 10.32 10.33 14.10
N ASP A 75 10.73 10.39 12.83
CA ASP A 75 11.19 11.61 12.18
C ASP A 75 10.86 11.63 10.69
N ALA A 76 10.86 12.83 10.10
CA ALA A 76 10.44 13.07 8.71
C ALA A 76 11.32 12.35 7.67
N ARG A 77 12.62 12.19 7.93
CA ARG A 77 13.54 11.54 6.98
C ARG A 77 13.33 10.03 6.98
N MET A 78 13.18 9.45 8.16
CA MET A 78 12.83 8.04 8.31
C MET A 78 11.46 7.76 7.68
N ALA A 79 10.45 8.58 7.98
CA ALA A 79 9.10 8.46 7.42
C ALA A 79 9.08 8.50 5.89
N ALA A 80 9.83 9.44 5.27
CA ALA A 80 9.93 9.53 3.82
C ALA A 80 10.59 8.30 3.19
N ARG A 81 11.65 7.76 3.82
CA ARG A 81 12.31 6.52 3.36
C ARG A 81 11.36 5.33 3.42
N TRP A 82 10.66 5.18 4.55
CA TRP A 82 9.68 4.12 4.75
C TRP A 82 8.54 4.21 3.75
N SER A 83 7.96 5.39 3.55
CA SER A 83 6.90 5.60 2.56
C SER A 83 7.36 5.19 1.16
N ASN A 84 8.55 5.61 0.74
CA ASN A 84 9.10 5.22 -0.56
C ASN A 84 9.34 3.70 -0.67
N ALA A 85 9.85 3.06 0.39
CA ALA A 85 10.06 1.62 0.40
C ALA A 85 8.73 0.86 0.30
N LEU A 86 7.68 1.34 0.97
CA LEU A 86 6.35 0.77 0.93
C LEU A 86 5.69 0.94 -0.45
N GLN A 87 5.80 2.10 -1.09
CA GLN A 87 5.28 2.28 -2.46
C GLN A 87 6.02 1.39 -3.45
N LYS A 88 7.36 1.27 -3.34
CA LYS A 88 8.15 0.35 -4.17
C LYS A 88 7.76 -1.13 -3.98
N LEU A 89 7.27 -1.49 -2.80
CA LEU A 89 6.69 -2.81 -2.55
C LEU A 89 5.32 -2.94 -3.23
N ALA A 90 4.45 -1.94 -3.09
CA ALA A 90 3.11 -1.91 -3.70
C ALA A 90 3.14 -1.98 -5.24
N GLU A 91 4.13 -1.35 -5.88
CA GLU A 91 4.36 -1.40 -7.33
C GLU A 91 4.60 -2.83 -7.88
N GLN A 92 4.92 -3.81 -7.01
CA GLN A 92 5.10 -5.21 -7.41
C GLN A 92 3.80 -6.01 -7.45
N THR A 93 2.67 -5.42 -7.03
CA THR A 93 1.34 -6.04 -7.14
C THR A 93 0.87 -6.05 -8.62
N PRO A 94 -0.09 -6.90 -9.02
CA PRO A 94 -0.42 -7.10 -10.43
C PRO A 94 -0.76 -5.83 -11.22
N HIS A 95 -1.48 -4.89 -10.61
CA HIS A 95 -1.83 -3.60 -11.20
C HIS A 95 -1.12 -2.39 -10.57
N GLY A 96 -0.14 -2.63 -9.69
CA GLY A 96 0.67 -1.57 -9.08
C GLY A 96 -0.13 -0.49 -8.34
N ILE A 97 -1.26 -0.85 -7.71
CA ILE A 97 -2.12 0.11 -7.02
C ILE A 97 -1.35 0.68 -5.82
N PRO A 98 -1.20 2.02 -5.70
CA PRO A 98 -0.42 2.62 -4.64
C PRO A 98 -1.07 2.42 -3.28
N VAL A 99 -0.23 2.42 -2.24
CA VAL A 99 -0.69 2.37 -0.86
C VAL A 99 -1.16 3.75 -0.40
N THR A 100 -2.23 3.77 0.40
CA THR A 100 -2.64 4.94 1.18
C THR A 100 -2.41 4.69 2.67
N ILE A 101 -2.04 5.74 3.39
CA ILE A 101 -1.73 5.67 4.83
C ILE A 101 -2.67 6.59 5.59
N SER A 102 -3.26 6.07 6.67
CA SER A 102 -3.97 6.85 7.69
C SER A 102 -3.12 6.97 8.95
N THR A 103 -3.12 8.14 9.58
CA THR A 103 -2.45 8.42 10.87
C THR A 103 -3.35 9.28 11.74
N ASP A 104 -3.20 9.20 13.07
CA ASP A 104 -3.82 10.15 14.01
C ASP A 104 -2.90 11.39 14.15
N PRO A 105 -3.34 12.58 13.69
CA PRO A 105 -2.49 13.78 13.64
C PRO A 105 -2.27 14.46 15.00
#